data_AF-A0A6P2NCM9-F1
#
_entry.id   AF-A0A6P2NCM9-F1
#
_cell.length_a   1.000
_cell.length_b   1.000
_cell.length_c   1.000
_cell.angle_alpha   90.00
_cell.angle_beta   90.00
_cell.angle_gamma   90.00
#
_symmetry.space_group_name_H-M   'P 1'
#
loop_
_entity.id
_entity.type
_entity.pdbx_description
1 polymer ?
#
loop_
_entity_poly.entity_id
_entity_poly.type
_entity_poly.pdbx_seq_one_letter_code
_entity_poly.pdbx_strand_id
1 'polypeptide(L)' 'MSNVLSHWILIGCDAYDEYVFVPWLNKAVYQRTVTLQRVCLL' A
#
# COMPACT_ATOMS: atom_id res chain seq x y z
N MET A 1 -31.48 11.60 -10.26
CA MET A 1 -30.18 11.18 -10.83
C MET A 1 -29.24 10.98 -9.66
N SER A 2 -28.79 9.75 -9.43
CA SER A 2 -27.90 9.39 -8.32
C SER A 2 -26.50 9.92 -8.62
N ASN A 3 -25.89 10.68 -7.68
CA ASN A 3 -24.47 11.03 -7.73
C ASN A 3 -23.66 9.76 -7.47
N VAL A 4 -23.49 8.94 -8.50
CA VAL A 4 -22.66 7.74 -8.42
C VAL A 4 -21.21 8.20 -8.50
N LEU A 5 -20.54 8.15 -7.35
CA LEU A 5 -19.08 8.25 -7.21
C LEU A 5 -18.42 7.20 -8.12
N SER A 6 -17.88 7.64 -9.27
CA SER A 6 -17.36 6.76 -10.33
C SER A 6 -15.83 6.73 -10.42
N HIS A 7 -15.13 7.72 -9.87
CA HIS A 7 -13.68 7.86 -9.99
C HIS A 7 -12.95 7.35 -8.75
N TRP A 8 -12.78 6.04 -8.69
CA TRP A 8 -12.01 5.38 -7.63
C TRP A 8 -10.56 5.18 -8.05
N ILE A 9 -9.63 5.60 -7.19
CA ILE A 9 -8.20 5.33 -7.35
C ILE A 9 -7.67 4.59 -6.11
N LEU A 10 -6.61 3.80 -6.31
CA LEU A 10 -5.85 3.20 -5.20
C LEU A 10 -4.76 4.18 -4.78
N ILE A 11 -4.74 4.53 -3.51
CA ILE A 11 -3.71 5.37 -2.90
C ILE A 11 -3.00 4.55 -1.83
N GLY A 12 -1.67 4.60 -1.84
CA GLY A 12 -0.86 4.06 -0.74
C GLY A 12 -0.96 4.94 0.50
N CYS A 13 -1.29 4.35 1.64
CA CYS A 13 -1.32 4.97 2.96
C CYS A 13 -0.52 4.12 3.96
N ASP A 14 -0.24 4.68 5.13
CA ASP A 14 0.38 3.97 6.26
C ASP A 14 1.64 3.20 5.87
N ALA A 15 2.60 3.92 5.29
CA ALA A 15 3.88 3.35 4.89
C ALA A 15 4.77 3.14 6.13
N TYR A 16 5.33 1.95 6.26
CA TYR A 16 6.35 1.66 7.26
C TYR A 16 7.50 0.86 6.67
N ASP A 17 8.68 1.12 7.22
CA ASP A 17 9.95 0.55 6.77
C ASP A 17 10.44 -0.44 7.81
N GLU A 18 10.87 -1.60 7.35
CA GLU A 18 11.35 -2.68 8.20
C GLU A 18 12.50 -3.44 7.54
N TYR A 19 13.34 -4.06 8.38
CA TYR A 19 14.31 -5.05 7.92
C TYR A 19 13.79 -6.43 8.26
N VAL A 20 13.55 -7.25 7.24
CA VAL A 20 13.07 -8.63 7.40
C VAL A 20 14.22 -9.59 7.10
N PHE A 21 14.47 -10.53 8.00
CA PHE A 21 15.42 -11.61 7.73
C PHE A 21 14.82 -12.60 6.74
N VAL A 22 15.49 -12.80 5.61
CA VAL A 22 15.04 -13.70 4.55
C VAL A 22 15.90 -14.97 4.57
N PRO A 23 15.38 -16.11 5.05
CA PRO A 23 16.19 -17.30 5.30
C PRO A 23 16.87 -17.88 4.05
N TRP A 24 16.17 -17.89 2.92
CA TRP A 24 16.72 -18.42 1.65
C TRP A 24 17.77 -17.49 1.00
N LEU A 25 17.88 -16.25 1.46
CA LEU A 25 18.94 -15.32 1.06
C LEU A 25 20.03 -15.19 2.14
N ASN A 26 19.84 -15.82 3.31
CA ASN A 26 20.68 -15.71 4.50
C ASN A 26 21.10 -14.27 4.82
N LYS A 27 20.17 -13.31 4.67
CA LYS A 27 20.43 -11.89 4.89
C LYS A 27 19.18 -11.13 5.32
N ALA A 28 19.39 -10.00 6.00
CA ALA A 28 18.33 -9.02 6.22
C ALA A 28 18.10 -8.22 4.92
N VAL A 29 16.83 -8.01 4.58
CA VAL A 29 16.40 -7.24 3.41
C VAL A 29 15.57 -6.06 3.90
N TYR A 30 15.89 -4.88 3.40
CA TYR A 30 15.06 -3.69 3.61
C TYR A 30 13.77 -3.84 2.82
N GLN A 31 12.64 -3.70 3.51
CA GLN A 31 11.31 -3.76 2.95
C GLN A 31 10.52 -2.53 3.38
N ARG A 32 9.78 -1.97 2.43
CA ARG A 32 8.75 -0.96 2.70
C ARG A 32 7.39 -1.59 2.45
N THR A 33 6.56 -1.62 3.48
CA THR A 33 5.19 -2.10 3.38
C THR A 33 4.25 -0.89 3.34
N VAL A 34 3.29 -0.90 2.42
CA VAL A 34 2.33 0.20 2.20
C VAL A 34 0.94 -0.38 2.13
N THR A 35 0.01 0.19 2.90
CA THR A 35 -1.40 -0.19 2.85
C THR A 35 -2.05 0.49 1.65
N LEU A 36 -2.91 -0.21 0.90
CA LEU A 36 -3.65 0.38 -0.21
C LEU A 36 -5.08 0.72 0.23
N GLN A 37 -5.48 1.97 0.06
CA GLN A 37 -6.85 2.43 0.27
C GLN A 37 -7.49 2.87 -1.05
N ARG A 38 -8.79 2.60 -1.18
CA ARG A 38 -9.61 3.10 -2.28
C ARG A 38 -10.16 4.47 -1.89
N VAL A 39 -9.83 5.48 -2.67
CA VAL A 39 -10.35 6.84 -2.49
C VAL A 39 -11.17 7.20 -3.72
N CYS A 40 -12.36 7.78 -3.49
CA CYS A 40 -13.14 8.36 -4.56
C CYS A 40 -12.85 9.86 -4.67
N LEU A 41 -12.55 10.31 -5.88
CA LEU A 41 -12.44 11.72 -6.21
C LEU A 41 -13.82 12.24 -6.64
N LEU A 42 -14.18 13.42 -6.15
CA LEU A 42 -15.38 14.17 -6.53
C LEU A 42 -15.03 15.18 -7.63
#